data_AF-A0AB73LBR8-F1
#
_entry.id   AF-A0AB73LBR8-F1
#
_cell.length_a   1.000
_cell.length_b   1.000
_cell.length_c   1.000
_cell.angle_alpha   90.00
_cell.angle_beta   90.00
_cell.angle_gamma   90.00
#
_symmetry.space_group_name_H-M   'P 1'
#
loop_
_entity.id
_entity.type
_entity.pdbx_description
1 polymer ?
#
loop_
_entity_poly.entity_id
_entity_poly.type
_entity_poly.pdbx_seq_one_letter_code
_entity_poly.pdbx_strand_id
1 'polypeptide(L)'
;MNLAALFAKLRQRKNTPERIQQRQAKRRKRYTHALEQFLDGQPATRLGAVFTLVNLADGWLTDTSLPTQVRREEAQTIIDALTGCIRTPYPLAQKRQVLESGGAPEGYEGNFARDQVALREEQLVRRTVFMELSRRLAAVTERNEKGNGESQRTVPSLSPMWADLRFDFGGAPIFYPLRQLHFQNADFASATFYGQADFSGATFHGDTSFSAAQFTADASFDSANFTDWVGFSAAHFAGAAKFGGARFADAASFATVTFTGEVDFSDAVFSAAADFAVASFESDANFSRLNTAGIASFAAITFDGKAVFTASTFHDEAHFAASVFNRPAVFSKSLFGGVARFAGVVTKQSAMFSNVRFASAADFSGATFTQYEDFGGARFDGDATFSRASFIALPRTSYEDMDFPQRANFDKVTFAQDADFSKATFTAFVGFRRVTFARAVSFNGASFEGAYFPGATFGQRADFRQTSFMYVKPSFEDLEERLQTARFSAHANPQDYLFEARPESAHGFSCGTAELLNRTFVLPLGTVLYDPDSWDEEKQDYTRFSEPAQ
;
A
#
# COMPACT_ATOMS: atom_id res chain seq x y z
N MET A 1 53.32 16.23 52.81
CA MET A 1 52.71 16.55 51.50
C MET A 1 53.82 16.78 50.49
N ASN A 2 53.95 15.91 49.48
CA ASN A 2 55.05 15.96 48.52
C ASN A 2 54.78 17.06 47.46
N LEU A 3 55.52 18.19 47.52
CA LEU A 3 55.37 19.31 46.58
C LEU A 3 55.56 18.86 45.12
N ALA A 4 56.37 17.84 44.86
CA ALA A 4 56.57 17.29 43.52
C ALA A 4 55.29 16.66 42.94
N ALA A 5 54.46 16.02 43.77
CA ALA A 5 53.18 15.45 43.36
C ALA A 5 52.10 16.53 43.11
N LEU A 6 52.17 17.65 43.84
CA LEU A 6 51.29 18.81 43.65
C LEU A 6 51.66 19.56 42.36
N PHE A 7 52.95 19.76 42.08
CA PHE A 7 53.43 20.36 40.83
C PHE A 7 53.20 19.46 39.61
N ALA A 8 53.27 18.13 39.76
CA ALA A 8 52.90 17.19 38.70
C ALA A 8 51.39 17.25 38.39
N LYS A 9 50.53 17.32 39.41
CA LYS A 9 49.08 17.50 39.24
C LYS A 9 48.71 18.88 38.68
N LEU A 10 49.41 19.95 39.07
CA LEU A 10 49.21 21.31 38.55
C LEU A 10 49.75 21.48 37.11
N ARG A 11 50.88 20.85 36.75
CA ARG A 11 51.36 20.77 35.36
C ARG A 11 50.44 19.91 34.49
N GLN A 12 49.93 18.80 35.00
CA GLN A 12 48.88 18.04 34.28
C GLN A 12 47.63 18.90 34.09
N ARG A 13 47.13 19.61 35.11
CA ARG A 13 45.96 20.50 34.98
C ARG A 13 46.16 21.69 34.02
N LYS A 14 47.34 22.31 33.98
CA LYS A 14 47.65 23.40 33.02
C LYS A 14 47.90 22.89 31.60
N ASN A 15 48.48 21.69 31.44
CA ASN A 15 48.78 21.14 30.12
C ASN A 15 47.59 20.42 29.47
N THR A 16 46.53 20.07 30.21
CA THR A 16 45.36 19.36 29.64
C THR A 16 44.55 20.22 28.66
N PRO A 17 44.15 21.48 28.97
CA PRO A 17 43.42 22.33 28.03
C PRO A 17 44.24 22.66 26.79
N GLU A 18 45.52 23.01 26.95
CA GLU A 18 46.43 23.31 25.83
C GLU A 18 46.65 22.09 24.93
N ARG A 19 46.79 20.89 25.50
CA ARG A 19 46.90 19.64 24.72
C ARG A 19 45.61 19.30 23.97
N ILE A 20 44.45 19.55 24.58
CA ILE A 20 43.15 19.38 23.92
C ILE A 20 43.04 20.37 22.75
N GLN A 21 43.35 21.65 22.96
CA GLN A 21 43.35 22.67 21.91
C GLN A 21 44.33 22.34 20.77
N GLN A 22 45.55 21.89 21.07
CA GLN A 22 46.51 21.46 20.05
C GLN A 22 46.01 20.25 19.25
N ARG A 23 45.35 19.28 19.92
CA ARG A 23 44.76 18.12 19.24
C ARG A 23 43.62 18.55 18.31
N GLN A 24 42.74 19.44 18.77
CA GLN A 24 41.66 20.02 17.97
C GLN A 24 42.21 20.77 16.75
N ALA A 25 43.21 21.65 16.95
CA ALA A 25 43.85 22.40 15.86
C ALA A 25 44.48 21.46 14.81
N LYS A 26 45.13 20.37 15.25
CA LYS A 26 45.70 19.36 14.35
C LYS A 26 44.62 18.62 13.56
N ARG A 27 43.47 18.29 14.18
CA ARG A 27 42.33 17.69 13.47
C ARG A 27 41.74 18.65 12.46
N ARG A 28 41.51 19.91 12.82
CA ARG A 28 40.99 20.95 11.91
C ARG A 28 41.91 21.18 10.71
N LYS A 29 43.24 21.22 10.91
CA LYS A 29 44.21 21.29 9.80
C LYS A 29 44.13 20.07 8.86
N ARG A 30 44.00 18.87 9.42
CA ARG A 30 43.81 17.64 8.63
C ARG A 30 42.48 17.65 7.88
N TYR A 31 41.42 18.15 8.50
CA TYR A 31 40.12 18.33 7.88
C TYR A 31 40.20 19.24 6.66
N THR A 32 40.77 20.45 6.79
CA THR A 32 40.91 21.39 5.67
C THR A 32 41.69 20.76 4.50
N HIS A 33 42.81 20.10 4.79
CA HIS A 33 43.61 19.45 3.76
C HIS A 33 42.89 18.29 3.07
N ALA A 34 42.18 17.45 3.84
CA ALA A 34 41.40 16.35 3.28
C ALA A 34 40.20 16.88 2.47
N LEU A 35 39.57 17.98 2.90
CA LEU A 35 38.48 18.60 2.18
C LEU A 35 38.93 19.15 0.82
N GLU A 36 40.06 19.86 0.77
CA GLU A 36 40.67 20.32 -0.48
C GLU A 36 40.94 19.14 -1.43
N GLN A 37 41.52 18.05 -0.92
CA GLN A 37 41.76 16.84 -1.69
C GLN A 37 40.48 16.18 -2.19
N PHE A 38 39.39 16.24 -1.42
CA PHE A 38 38.11 15.64 -1.76
C PHE A 38 37.34 16.44 -2.82
N LEU A 39 37.45 17.77 -2.80
CA LEU A 39 36.76 18.65 -3.75
C LEU A 39 37.53 18.79 -5.07
N ASP A 40 38.86 19.00 -5.01
CA ASP A 40 39.68 19.40 -6.16
C ASP A 40 40.70 18.34 -6.60
N GLY A 41 40.78 17.20 -5.91
CA GLY A 41 41.74 16.14 -6.22
C GLY A 41 41.39 15.34 -7.47
N GLN A 42 42.38 14.61 -8.00
CA GLN A 42 42.12 13.52 -8.96
C GLN A 42 41.31 12.40 -8.28
N PRO A 43 40.58 11.55 -9.02
CA PRO A 43 39.68 10.54 -8.45
C PRO A 43 40.30 9.66 -7.35
N ALA A 44 41.53 9.17 -7.55
CA ALA A 44 42.24 8.38 -6.54
C ALA A 44 42.54 9.17 -5.26
N THR A 45 42.92 10.46 -5.39
CA THR A 45 43.14 11.36 -4.26
C THR A 45 41.84 11.66 -3.52
N ARG A 46 40.74 11.88 -4.26
CA ARG A 46 39.41 12.09 -3.69
C ARG A 46 38.93 10.88 -2.89
N LEU A 47 39.15 9.67 -3.39
CA LEU A 47 38.85 8.44 -2.65
C LEU A 47 39.61 8.37 -1.33
N GLY A 48 40.93 8.62 -1.34
CA GLY A 48 41.74 8.67 -0.12
C GLY A 48 41.27 9.74 0.88
N ALA A 49 40.81 10.88 0.37
CA ALA A 49 40.25 11.95 1.17
C ALA A 49 38.93 11.57 1.85
N VAL A 50 38.04 10.82 1.18
CA VAL A 50 36.80 10.28 1.80
C VAL A 50 37.14 9.47 3.05
N PHE A 51 38.05 8.49 2.96
CA PHE A 51 38.46 7.71 4.13
C PHE A 51 39.02 8.60 5.25
N THR A 52 39.81 9.61 4.90
CA THR A 52 40.41 10.54 5.87
C THR A 52 39.33 11.36 6.59
N LEU A 53 38.36 11.90 5.86
CA LEU A 53 37.26 12.68 6.41
C LEU A 53 36.39 11.83 7.34
N VAL A 54 35.95 10.65 6.90
CA VAL A 54 35.08 9.80 7.71
C VAL A 54 35.81 9.29 8.97
N ASN A 55 37.10 8.97 8.89
CA ASN A 55 37.90 8.63 10.07
C ASN A 55 38.11 9.83 11.02
N LEU A 56 38.13 11.06 10.51
CA LEU A 56 38.14 12.25 11.36
C LEU A 56 36.80 12.41 12.11
N ALA A 57 35.66 12.13 11.46
CA ALA A 57 34.36 12.11 12.12
C ALA A 57 34.31 11.08 13.26
N ASP A 58 34.77 9.84 13.02
CA ASP A 58 34.94 8.83 14.08
C ASP A 58 35.83 9.36 15.22
N GLY A 59 36.94 10.00 14.87
CA GLY A 59 37.90 10.57 15.81
C GLY A 59 37.33 11.70 16.66
N TRP A 60 36.35 12.46 16.16
CA TRP A 60 35.64 13.50 16.91
C TRP A 60 34.59 12.89 17.85
N LEU A 61 33.75 11.99 17.34
CA LEU A 61 32.69 11.33 18.11
C LEU A 61 33.24 10.56 19.32
N THR A 62 34.35 9.84 19.12
CA THR A 62 35.00 9.02 20.16
C THR A 62 35.84 9.80 21.17
N ASP A 63 36.04 11.11 21.00
CA ASP A 63 36.91 11.90 21.88
C ASP A 63 36.24 12.29 23.19
N THR A 64 36.20 11.37 24.15
CA THR A 64 35.57 11.57 25.47
C THR A 64 36.13 12.71 26.31
N SER A 65 37.21 13.38 25.86
CA SER A 65 37.72 14.59 26.50
C SER A 65 36.90 15.86 26.19
N LEU A 66 35.96 15.78 25.24
CA LEU A 66 35.14 16.89 24.78
C LEU A 66 33.66 16.72 25.17
N PRO A 67 32.92 17.82 25.38
CA PRO A 67 31.48 17.77 25.56
C PRO A 67 30.79 17.09 24.36
N THR A 68 29.73 16.31 24.60
CA THR A 68 28.97 15.61 23.56
C THR A 68 28.51 16.54 22.43
N GLN A 69 28.05 17.74 22.77
CA GLN A 69 27.61 18.73 21.79
C GLN A 69 28.73 19.11 20.81
N VAL A 70 29.91 19.46 21.32
CA VAL A 70 31.07 19.84 20.48
C VAL A 70 31.53 18.70 19.57
N ARG A 71 31.51 17.46 20.09
CA ARG A 71 31.85 16.27 19.30
C ARG A 71 30.90 16.08 18.13
N ARG A 72 29.60 16.25 18.39
CA ARG A 72 28.55 16.13 17.37
C ARG A 72 28.65 17.23 16.33
N GLU A 73 28.85 18.49 16.74
CA GLU A 73 29.00 19.63 15.82
C GLU A 73 30.20 19.46 14.87
N GLU A 74 31.37 19.07 15.39
CA GLU A 74 32.56 18.85 14.56
C GLU A 74 32.40 17.65 13.62
N ALA A 75 31.75 16.57 14.06
CA ALA A 75 31.46 15.43 13.21
C ALA A 75 30.42 15.79 12.14
N GLN A 76 29.34 16.50 12.50
CA GLN A 76 28.32 16.96 11.58
C GLN A 76 28.90 17.87 10.49
N THR A 77 29.84 18.76 10.84
CA THR A 77 30.54 19.60 9.86
C THR A 77 31.23 18.77 8.77
N ILE A 78 31.80 17.62 9.13
CA ILE A 78 32.43 16.70 8.16
C ILE A 78 31.36 16.01 7.30
N ILE A 79 30.23 15.59 7.91
CA ILE A 79 29.12 14.99 7.18
C ILE A 79 28.53 15.99 6.18
N ASP A 80 28.29 17.23 6.60
CA ASP A 80 27.75 18.30 5.74
C ASP A 80 28.65 18.58 4.54
N ALA A 81 29.98 18.49 4.72
CA ALA A 81 30.93 18.62 3.62
C ALA A 81 30.87 17.43 2.64
N LEU A 82 30.77 16.20 3.17
CA LEU A 82 30.63 14.99 2.36
C LEU A 82 29.32 14.99 1.58
N THR A 83 28.19 15.31 2.23
CA THR A 83 26.89 15.39 1.56
C THR A 83 26.75 16.60 0.66
N GLY A 84 27.43 17.71 0.96
CA GLY A 84 27.57 18.86 0.05
C GLY A 84 28.19 18.49 -1.29
N CYS A 85 29.21 17.62 -1.30
CA CYS A 85 29.78 17.11 -2.55
C CYS A 85 28.78 16.21 -3.30
N ILE A 86 28.04 15.36 -2.60
CA ILE A 86 26.99 14.52 -3.21
C ILE A 86 25.93 15.38 -3.90
N ARG A 87 25.51 16.48 -3.26
CA ARG A 87 24.52 17.44 -3.79
C ARG A 87 25.02 18.29 -4.95
N THR A 88 26.34 18.32 -5.20
CA THR A 88 26.91 19.14 -6.28
C THR A 88 26.45 18.62 -7.65
N PRO A 89 25.89 19.46 -8.54
CA PRO A 89 25.48 19.06 -9.88
C PRO A 89 26.59 18.34 -10.65
N TYR A 90 26.22 17.33 -11.43
CA TYR A 90 27.16 16.60 -12.28
C TYR A 90 26.52 16.34 -13.66
N PRO A 91 26.83 17.16 -14.69
CA PRO A 91 26.12 17.12 -15.98
C PRO A 91 26.12 15.75 -16.67
N LEU A 92 27.18 14.95 -16.52
CA LEU A 92 27.24 13.61 -17.13
C LEU A 92 26.26 12.62 -16.50
N ALA A 93 25.72 12.89 -15.31
CA ALA A 93 24.69 12.05 -14.69
C ALA A 93 23.44 11.94 -15.57
N GLN A 94 23.03 13.03 -16.22
CA GLN A 94 21.89 13.03 -17.16
C GLN A 94 22.14 12.13 -18.38
N LYS A 95 23.40 11.94 -18.75
CA LYS A 95 23.82 11.09 -19.87
C LYS A 95 24.12 9.64 -19.44
N ARG A 96 23.88 9.27 -18.17
CA ARG A 96 24.27 7.96 -17.61
C ARG A 96 23.83 6.79 -18.48
N GLN A 97 22.55 6.73 -18.87
CA GLN A 97 22.02 5.60 -19.65
C GLN A 97 22.71 5.45 -21.01
N VAL A 98 23.06 6.57 -21.65
CA VAL A 98 23.81 6.58 -22.92
C VAL A 98 25.27 6.16 -22.69
N LEU A 99 25.92 6.70 -21.67
CA LEU A 99 27.32 6.43 -21.36
C LEU A 99 27.57 5.01 -20.82
N GLU A 100 26.58 4.39 -20.19
CA GLU A 100 26.65 2.98 -19.74
C GLU A 100 26.29 1.99 -20.86
N SER A 101 25.84 2.47 -22.02
CA SER A 101 25.59 1.61 -23.19
C SER A 101 26.90 1.13 -23.85
N GLY A 102 26.79 0.06 -24.66
CA GLY A 102 27.95 -0.64 -25.22
C GLY A 102 28.75 0.13 -26.28
N GLY A 103 28.23 1.25 -26.81
CA GLY A 103 28.89 2.04 -27.85
C GLY A 103 28.36 3.47 -27.94
N ALA A 104 29.13 4.36 -28.59
CA ALA A 104 28.72 5.74 -28.77
C ALA A 104 27.52 5.83 -29.73
N PRO A 105 26.42 6.51 -29.38
CA PRO A 105 25.33 6.74 -30.31
C PRO A 105 25.77 7.71 -31.43
N GLU A 106 25.14 7.60 -32.60
CA GLU A 106 25.32 8.58 -33.66
C GLU A 106 24.93 9.97 -33.17
N GLY A 107 25.80 10.96 -33.42
CA GLY A 107 25.58 12.34 -33.00
C GLY A 107 25.92 12.63 -31.53
N TYR A 108 26.66 11.77 -30.82
CA TYR A 108 27.14 12.08 -29.47
C TYR A 108 28.01 13.35 -29.44
N GLU A 109 27.57 14.36 -28.70
CA GLU A 109 28.36 15.57 -28.46
C GLU A 109 29.40 15.36 -27.36
N GLY A 110 30.68 15.39 -27.73
CA GLY A 110 31.82 15.29 -26.82
C GLY A 110 32.74 14.10 -27.12
N ASN A 111 33.62 13.77 -26.17
CA ASN A 111 34.46 12.58 -26.28
C ASN A 111 33.84 11.47 -25.44
N PHE A 112 33.10 10.58 -26.11
CA PHE A 112 32.35 9.49 -25.47
C PHE A 112 33.20 8.66 -24.52
N ALA A 113 34.38 8.21 -24.95
CA ALA A 113 35.27 7.39 -24.12
C ALA A 113 35.76 8.15 -22.88
N ARG A 114 36.08 9.45 -23.01
CA ARG A 114 36.48 10.29 -21.88
C ARG A 114 35.34 10.53 -20.90
N ASP A 115 34.14 10.78 -21.40
CA ASP A 115 32.95 11.03 -20.59
C ASP A 115 32.50 9.75 -19.85
N GLN A 116 32.65 8.58 -20.48
CA GLN A 116 32.44 7.28 -19.82
C GLN A 116 33.38 7.09 -18.63
N VAL A 117 34.67 7.39 -18.80
CA VAL A 117 35.66 7.27 -17.72
C VAL A 117 35.33 8.26 -16.60
N ALA A 118 35.07 9.52 -16.94
CA ALA A 118 34.75 10.56 -15.96
C ALA A 118 33.50 10.20 -15.13
N LEU A 119 32.44 9.71 -15.79
CA LEU A 119 31.22 9.25 -15.12
C LEU A 119 31.52 8.11 -14.12
N ARG A 120 32.26 7.08 -14.56
CA ARG A 120 32.61 5.92 -13.71
C ARG A 120 33.46 6.33 -12.50
N GLU A 121 34.40 7.24 -12.70
CA GLU A 121 35.25 7.76 -11.62
C GLU A 121 34.44 8.56 -10.60
N GLU A 122 33.53 9.42 -11.05
CA GLU A 122 32.66 10.19 -10.15
C GLU A 122 31.66 9.28 -9.40
N GLN A 123 31.09 8.28 -10.09
CA GLN A 123 30.26 7.25 -9.46
C GLN A 123 31.02 6.55 -8.34
N LEU A 124 32.27 6.16 -8.59
CA LEU A 124 33.11 5.48 -7.60
C LEU A 124 33.37 6.38 -6.38
N VAL A 125 33.71 7.66 -6.59
CA VAL A 125 33.98 8.60 -5.48
C VAL A 125 32.74 8.82 -4.63
N ARG A 126 31.61 9.21 -5.23
CA ARG A 126 30.39 9.54 -4.48
C ARG A 126 29.74 8.33 -3.84
N ARG A 127 29.73 7.17 -4.53
CA ARG A 127 29.25 5.91 -3.94
C ARG A 127 30.12 5.47 -2.77
N THR A 128 31.44 5.71 -2.81
CA THR A 128 32.34 5.41 -1.69
C THR A 128 31.94 6.16 -0.43
N VAL A 129 31.47 7.41 -0.55
CA VAL A 129 30.92 8.15 0.61
C VAL A 129 29.77 7.36 1.24
N PHE A 130 28.76 6.97 0.46
CA PHE A 130 27.64 6.17 0.97
C PHE A 130 28.09 4.83 1.60
N MET A 131 29.06 4.13 0.99
CA MET A 131 29.59 2.88 1.53
C MET A 131 30.29 3.08 2.88
N GLU A 132 31.06 4.15 3.04
CA GLU A 132 31.73 4.49 4.30
C GLU A 132 30.74 4.84 5.42
N LEU A 133 29.71 5.61 5.08
CA LEU A 133 28.62 5.94 5.99
C LEU A 133 27.85 4.68 6.41
N SER A 134 27.40 3.90 5.43
CA SER A 134 26.65 2.66 5.65
C SER A 134 27.40 1.67 6.53
N ARG A 135 28.73 1.52 6.37
CA ARG A 135 29.51 0.58 7.20
C ARG A 135 29.43 0.94 8.68
N ARG A 136 29.38 2.22 9.01
CA ARG A 136 29.31 2.70 10.40
C ARG A 136 27.91 2.55 10.98
N LEU A 137 26.90 2.65 10.13
CA LEU A 137 25.50 2.46 10.50
C LEU A 137 25.14 0.98 10.68
N ALA A 138 25.62 0.09 9.80
CA ALA A 138 25.37 -1.36 9.89
C ALA A 138 25.85 -1.96 11.22
N ALA A 139 26.98 -1.49 11.74
CA ALA A 139 27.54 -1.92 13.02
C ALA A 139 26.67 -1.54 14.24
N VAL A 140 25.80 -0.52 14.11
CA VAL A 140 24.85 -0.12 15.15
C VAL A 140 23.66 -1.07 15.16
N THR A 141 23.16 -1.47 14.00
CA THR A 141 22.00 -2.34 13.82
C THR A 141 22.22 -3.75 14.40
N GLU A 142 23.38 -4.38 14.13
CA GLU A 142 23.71 -5.71 14.67
C GLU A 142 23.75 -5.76 16.22
N ARG A 143 23.97 -4.61 16.87
CA ARG A 143 24.03 -4.51 18.33
C ARG A 143 22.64 -4.48 18.98
N ASN A 144 21.67 -3.88 18.30
CA ASN A 144 20.29 -3.79 18.78
C ASN A 144 19.54 -5.13 18.61
N GLU A 145 19.89 -5.93 17.60
CA GLU A 145 19.31 -7.27 17.39
C GLU A 145 19.94 -8.36 18.26
N LYS A 146 21.25 -8.28 18.57
CA LYS A 146 21.96 -9.27 19.42
C LYS A 146 21.90 -8.97 20.92
N GLY A 147 20.73 -8.58 21.41
CA GLY A 147 20.39 -8.65 22.83
C GLY A 147 20.10 -10.09 23.29
N ASN A 148 21.03 -11.03 23.04
CA ASN A 148 21.21 -12.34 23.70
C ASN A 148 22.07 -13.27 22.82
N GLY A 149 23.37 -13.38 23.12
CA GLY A 149 24.24 -14.41 22.53
C GLY A 149 25.65 -13.92 22.24
N GLU A 150 26.60 -14.32 23.09
CA GLU A 150 28.03 -14.06 22.90
C GLU A 150 28.53 -14.64 21.57
N SER A 151 29.19 -13.82 20.76
CA SER A 151 30.00 -14.29 19.63
C SER A 151 31.17 -13.35 19.39
N GLN A 152 32.36 -13.83 19.74
CA GLN A 152 33.63 -13.16 19.53
C GLN A 152 34.02 -13.15 18.04
N ARG A 153 33.90 -11.99 17.39
CA ARG A 153 34.80 -11.57 16.31
C ARG A 153 35.19 -10.12 16.52
N THR A 154 36.49 -9.90 16.68
CA THR A 154 37.11 -8.59 16.91
C THR A 154 37.13 -7.76 15.62
N VAL A 155 36.03 -7.07 15.35
CA VAL A 155 35.97 -5.86 14.50
C VAL A 155 35.60 -4.70 15.42
N PRO A 156 36.22 -3.51 15.33
CA PRO A 156 35.97 -2.44 16.29
C PRO A 156 34.49 -2.05 16.28
N SER A 157 33.87 -2.11 17.46
CA SER A 157 32.52 -1.62 17.75
C SER A 157 32.36 -0.16 17.29
N LEU A 158 31.67 0.08 16.17
CA LEU A 158 31.34 1.42 15.71
C LEU A 158 30.06 1.92 16.42
N SER A 159 30.08 3.20 16.77
CA SER A 159 29.42 3.75 17.95
C SER A 159 27.97 4.19 17.68
N PRO A 160 27.02 3.98 18.62
CA PRO A 160 25.67 4.60 18.57
C PRO A 160 25.69 6.13 18.44
N MET A 161 26.87 6.76 18.56
CA MET A 161 27.08 8.19 18.35
C MET A 161 26.83 8.66 16.90
N TRP A 162 26.84 7.77 15.90
CA TRP A 162 26.50 8.13 14.51
C TRP A 162 25.00 8.30 14.29
N ALA A 163 24.15 7.72 15.15
CA ALA A 163 22.69 7.77 15.01
C ALA A 163 22.10 9.19 15.14
N ASP A 164 22.80 10.07 15.88
CA ASP A 164 22.37 11.45 16.13
C ASP A 164 22.74 12.44 15.01
N LEU A 165 23.43 11.98 13.97
CA LEU A 165 23.84 12.82 12.85
C LEU A 165 22.72 12.92 11.79
N ARG A 166 22.72 14.01 11.03
CA ARG A 166 21.81 14.25 9.91
C ARG A 166 22.52 14.08 8.58
N PHE A 167 21.85 13.47 7.60
CA PHE A 167 22.44 13.17 6.30
C PHE A 167 21.57 13.77 5.19
N ASP A 168 21.90 15.02 4.84
CA ASP A 168 21.17 15.81 3.82
C ASP A 168 21.69 15.50 2.40
N PHE A 169 20.93 14.72 1.65
CA PHE A 169 21.11 14.45 0.23
C PHE A 169 20.05 15.19 -0.63
N GLY A 170 19.42 16.22 -0.08
CA GLY A 170 18.34 16.94 -0.75
C GLY A 170 18.80 17.58 -2.06
N GLY A 171 18.01 17.40 -3.12
CA GLY A 171 18.33 17.90 -4.46
C GLY A 171 19.53 17.22 -5.14
N ALA A 172 20.10 16.15 -4.55
CA ALA A 172 21.29 15.53 -5.09
C ALA A 172 21.05 14.81 -6.43
N PRO A 173 21.99 14.90 -7.40
CA PRO A 173 22.03 13.98 -8.53
C PRO A 173 22.66 12.65 -8.10
N ILE A 174 21.85 11.60 -8.03
CA ILE A 174 22.30 10.23 -7.73
C ILE A 174 22.32 9.43 -9.02
N PHE A 175 23.43 8.78 -9.32
CA PHE A 175 23.64 8.10 -10.61
C PHE A 175 24.47 6.81 -10.42
N TYR A 176 24.25 6.12 -9.31
CA TYR A 176 24.93 4.89 -8.91
C TYR A 176 24.05 4.08 -7.94
N PRO A 177 24.19 2.75 -7.87
CA PRO A 177 23.36 1.90 -7.02
C PRO A 177 23.74 1.99 -5.53
N LEU A 178 22.71 1.94 -4.68
CA LEU A 178 22.76 2.03 -3.21
C LEU A 178 22.19 0.77 -2.52
N ARG A 179 22.21 -0.36 -3.24
CA ARG A 179 21.77 -1.68 -2.79
C ARG A 179 22.44 -2.09 -1.48
N GLN A 180 21.65 -2.68 -0.58
CA GLN A 180 22.12 -3.28 0.69
C GLN A 180 22.89 -2.33 1.60
N LEU A 181 22.68 -1.02 1.44
CA LEU A 181 23.27 -0.01 2.32
C LEU A 181 22.37 0.28 3.52
N HIS A 182 22.99 0.80 4.57
CA HIS A 182 22.34 1.25 5.79
C HIS A 182 22.33 2.78 5.81
N PHE A 183 21.18 3.35 6.12
CA PHE A 183 20.95 4.79 6.19
C PHE A 183 20.43 5.16 7.58
N GLN A 184 20.69 6.41 7.97
CA GLN A 184 20.19 7.00 9.20
C GLN A 184 19.71 8.41 8.87
N ASN A 185 18.50 8.79 9.27
CA ASN A 185 17.96 10.16 9.10
C ASN A 185 18.25 10.74 7.70
N ALA A 186 18.02 9.95 6.65
CA ALA A 186 18.47 10.27 5.31
C ALA A 186 17.43 11.13 4.58
N ASP A 187 17.83 12.32 4.14
CA ASP A 187 16.96 13.22 3.40
C ASP A 187 17.34 13.23 1.92
N PHE A 188 16.55 12.57 1.08
CA PHE A 188 16.62 12.58 -0.38
C PHE A 188 15.55 13.49 -1.01
N ALA A 189 14.97 14.44 -0.26
CA ALA A 189 13.93 15.31 -0.78
C ALA A 189 14.40 16.04 -2.04
N SER A 190 13.57 16.05 -3.09
CA SER A 190 13.88 16.64 -4.40
C SER A 190 15.13 16.09 -5.11
N ALA A 191 15.73 14.98 -4.62
CA ALA A 191 16.86 14.35 -5.30
C ALA A 191 16.44 13.78 -6.66
N THR A 192 17.37 13.71 -7.60
CA THR A 192 17.14 13.10 -8.92
C THR A 192 18.03 11.87 -9.09
N PHE A 193 17.40 10.72 -9.28
CA PHE A 193 18.05 9.44 -9.55
C PHE A 193 18.11 9.22 -11.06
N TYR A 194 19.31 9.44 -11.63
CA TYR A 194 19.57 9.24 -13.05
C TYR A 194 19.91 7.78 -13.37
N GLY A 195 19.16 7.20 -14.30
CA GLY A 195 19.23 5.78 -14.65
C GLY A 195 18.68 4.89 -13.53
N GLN A 196 19.02 3.61 -13.57
CA GLN A 196 18.51 2.61 -12.62
C GLN A 196 18.88 3.00 -11.17
N ALA A 197 17.86 3.13 -10.33
CA ALA A 197 17.97 3.43 -8.90
C ALA A 197 17.77 2.14 -8.11
N ASP A 198 18.78 1.72 -7.35
CA ASP A 198 18.75 0.44 -6.67
C ASP A 198 19.02 0.60 -5.18
N PHE A 199 17.98 0.41 -4.39
CA PHE A 199 17.94 0.36 -2.93
C PHE A 199 17.51 -1.02 -2.42
N SER A 200 17.60 -2.06 -3.26
CA SER A 200 17.15 -3.40 -2.86
C SER A 200 17.91 -3.90 -1.64
N GLY A 201 17.19 -4.44 -0.66
CA GLY A 201 17.73 -4.89 0.63
C GLY A 201 18.42 -3.80 1.46
N ALA A 202 18.20 -2.52 1.18
CA ALA A 202 18.70 -1.43 2.01
C ALA A 202 17.90 -1.32 3.32
N THR A 203 18.56 -0.84 4.37
CA THR A 203 17.93 -0.59 5.69
C THR A 203 17.99 0.90 6.00
N PHE A 204 16.86 1.49 6.33
CA PHE A 204 16.71 2.89 6.69
C PHE A 204 16.29 2.99 8.15
N HIS A 205 17.12 3.66 8.95
CA HIS A 205 16.85 4.00 10.34
C HIS A 205 16.54 5.49 10.49
N GLY A 206 15.64 5.83 11.40
CA GLY A 206 15.14 7.19 11.56
C GLY A 206 14.40 7.73 10.33
N ASP A 207 13.81 8.90 10.50
CA ASP A 207 12.95 9.52 9.49
C ASP A 207 13.68 9.69 8.16
N THR A 208 13.09 9.16 7.09
CA THR A 208 13.66 9.19 5.75
C THR A 208 12.70 9.87 4.77
N SER A 209 13.20 10.83 4.00
CA SER A 209 12.39 11.55 3.01
C SER A 209 12.89 11.31 1.59
N PHE A 210 11.99 10.88 0.71
CA PHE A 210 12.10 10.90 -0.74
C PHE A 210 11.08 11.88 -1.36
N SER A 211 10.59 12.84 -0.56
CA SER A 211 9.53 13.75 -0.99
C SER A 211 9.96 14.55 -2.21
N ALA A 212 9.12 14.63 -3.25
CA ALA A 212 9.42 15.26 -4.53
C ALA A 212 10.65 14.70 -5.29
N ALA A 213 11.18 13.53 -4.89
CA ALA A 213 12.29 12.90 -5.60
C ALA A 213 11.87 12.44 -7.00
N GLN A 214 12.82 12.44 -7.92
CA GLN A 214 12.63 12.09 -9.33
C GLN A 214 13.43 10.84 -9.68
N PHE A 215 12.76 9.76 -10.06
CA PHE A 215 13.39 8.52 -10.53
C PHE A 215 13.22 8.43 -12.04
N THR A 216 14.30 8.67 -12.80
CA THR A 216 14.21 8.84 -14.26
C THR A 216 14.14 7.52 -15.05
N ALA A 217 14.34 6.39 -14.37
CA ALA A 217 14.26 5.03 -14.91
C ALA A 217 13.75 4.10 -13.78
N ASP A 218 13.90 2.78 -13.93
CA ASP A 218 13.37 1.86 -12.92
C ASP A 218 14.06 2.07 -11.56
N ALA A 219 13.24 1.95 -10.50
CA ALA A 219 13.63 2.09 -9.12
C ALA A 219 13.27 0.83 -8.34
N SER A 220 14.23 0.28 -7.61
CA SER A 220 14.04 -0.94 -6.83
C SER A 220 14.30 -0.71 -5.35
N PHE A 221 13.27 -0.88 -4.55
CA PHE A 221 13.23 -0.95 -3.08
C PHE A 221 12.84 -2.36 -2.60
N ASP A 222 12.95 -3.38 -3.46
CA ASP A 222 12.66 -4.76 -3.11
C ASP A 222 13.36 -5.19 -1.82
N SER A 223 12.59 -5.75 -0.89
CA SER A 223 13.06 -6.17 0.43
C SER A 223 13.78 -5.08 1.24
N ALA A 224 13.58 -3.80 0.93
CA ALA A 224 14.07 -2.70 1.75
C ALA A 224 13.33 -2.67 3.09
N ASN A 225 14.02 -2.23 4.14
CA ASN A 225 13.49 -2.16 5.50
C ASN A 225 13.54 -0.71 6.01
N PHE A 226 12.38 -0.12 6.26
CA PHE A 226 12.23 1.21 6.85
C PHE A 226 11.76 1.04 8.29
N THR A 227 12.62 1.36 9.27
CA THR A 227 12.31 1.13 10.69
C THR A 227 11.52 2.24 11.36
N ASP A 228 11.46 3.40 10.71
CA ASP A 228 10.83 4.63 11.20
C ASP A 228 10.07 5.29 10.03
N TRP A 229 9.56 6.50 10.21
CA TRP A 229 8.75 7.18 9.21
C TRP A 229 9.46 7.31 7.86
N VAL A 230 8.73 7.05 6.77
CA VAL A 230 9.22 7.31 5.41
C VAL A 230 8.19 8.04 4.55
N GLY A 231 8.64 9.07 3.84
CA GLY A 231 7.79 9.85 2.94
C GLY A 231 8.30 9.85 1.50
N PHE A 232 7.46 9.41 0.56
CA PHE A 232 7.61 9.52 -0.90
C PHE A 232 6.64 10.55 -1.49
N SER A 233 6.09 11.46 -0.66
CA SER A 233 5.02 12.34 -1.09
C SER A 233 5.45 13.21 -2.28
N ALA A 234 4.60 13.33 -3.30
CA ALA A 234 4.89 14.01 -4.56
C ALA A 234 6.14 13.51 -5.34
N ALA A 235 6.70 12.34 -5.00
CA ALA A 235 7.75 11.75 -5.80
C ALA A 235 7.22 11.28 -7.16
N HIS A 236 8.11 11.18 -8.14
CA HIS A 236 7.76 10.73 -9.49
C HIS A 236 8.68 9.59 -9.93
N PHE A 237 8.05 8.49 -10.33
CA PHE A 237 8.71 7.31 -10.87
C PHE A 237 8.40 7.20 -12.37
N ALA A 238 9.38 7.51 -13.20
CA ALA A 238 9.22 7.47 -14.66
C ALA A 238 9.31 6.03 -15.21
N GLY A 239 10.13 5.17 -14.59
CA GLY A 239 10.24 3.75 -14.90
C GLY A 239 9.45 2.86 -13.94
N ALA A 240 9.70 1.55 -13.99
CA ALA A 240 9.07 0.59 -13.07
C ALA A 240 9.54 0.82 -11.63
N ALA A 241 8.62 0.72 -10.66
CA ALA A 241 8.92 0.91 -9.25
C ALA A 241 8.61 -0.37 -8.45
N LYS A 242 9.65 -0.96 -7.83
CA LYS A 242 9.52 -2.24 -7.13
C LYS A 242 9.72 -2.06 -5.64
N PHE A 243 8.74 -2.48 -4.84
CA PHE A 243 8.69 -2.50 -3.39
C PHE A 243 8.33 -3.91 -2.89
N GLY A 244 8.62 -4.94 -3.69
CA GLY A 244 8.26 -6.32 -3.40
C GLY A 244 8.91 -6.80 -2.11
N GLY A 245 8.10 -7.26 -1.16
CA GLY A 245 8.57 -7.69 0.16
C GLY A 245 9.20 -6.60 1.01
N ALA A 246 9.05 -5.31 0.65
CA ALA A 246 9.53 -4.20 1.46
C ALA A 246 8.76 -4.12 2.79
N ARG A 247 9.44 -3.67 3.84
CA ARG A 247 8.88 -3.57 5.20
C ARG A 247 8.92 -2.14 5.68
N PHE A 248 7.78 -1.67 6.16
CA PHE A 248 7.58 -0.35 6.76
C PHE A 248 7.13 -0.56 8.20
N ALA A 249 8.03 -0.31 9.16
CA ALA A 249 7.74 -0.55 10.58
C ALA A 249 6.93 0.59 11.22
N ASP A 250 7.04 1.80 10.68
CA ASP A 250 6.26 2.97 11.08
C ASP A 250 5.51 3.54 9.85
N ALA A 251 4.87 4.70 10.02
CA ALA A 251 4.00 5.30 9.00
C ALA A 251 4.77 5.60 7.70
N ALA A 252 4.16 5.23 6.59
CA ALA A 252 4.71 5.43 5.25
C ALA A 252 3.74 6.26 4.39
N SER A 253 4.21 7.38 3.85
CA SER A 253 3.42 8.22 2.96
C SER A 253 3.89 8.09 1.52
N PHE A 254 2.96 7.71 0.65
CA PHE A 254 3.00 7.75 -0.80
C PHE A 254 1.96 8.73 -1.36
N ALA A 255 1.49 9.67 -0.53
CA ALA A 255 0.48 10.64 -0.93
C ALA A 255 0.95 11.45 -2.14
N THR A 256 0.05 11.70 -3.09
CA THR A 256 0.31 12.47 -4.32
C THR A 256 1.50 11.99 -5.18
N VAL A 257 1.98 10.76 -4.98
CA VAL A 257 3.03 10.17 -5.81
C VAL A 257 2.49 9.88 -7.23
N THR A 258 3.35 10.01 -8.24
CA THR A 258 3.03 9.60 -9.61
C THR A 258 3.93 8.44 -10.02
N PHE A 259 3.32 7.29 -10.32
CA PHE A 259 3.98 6.15 -10.93
C PHE A 259 3.59 6.06 -12.41
N THR A 260 4.55 6.34 -13.30
CA THR A 260 4.35 6.25 -14.75
C THR A 260 4.49 4.81 -15.23
N GLY A 261 5.53 4.12 -14.76
CA GLY A 261 5.79 2.70 -15.06
C GLY A 261 5.04 1.74 -14.14
N GLU A 262 5.20 0.44 -14.40
CA GLU A 262 4.60 -0.63 -13.58
C GLU A 262 5.06 -0.57 -12.13
N VAL A 263 4.15 -0.89 -11.20
CA VAL A 263 4.44 -0.86 -9.76
C VAL A 263 4.21 -2.22 -9.12
N ASP A 264 5.15 -2.63 -8.27
CA ASP A 264 5.04 -3.86 -7.50
C ASP A 264 5.18 -3.60 -6.00
N PHE A 265 4.07 -3.69 -5.26
CA PHE A 265 3.98 -3.73 -3.79
C PHE A 265 3.62 -5.14 -3.29
N SER A 266 3.84 -6.19 -4.10
CA SER A 266 3.50 -7.55 -3.68
C SER A 266 4.31 -7.99 -2.47
N ASP A 267 3.66 -8.69 -1.54
CA ASP A 267 4.23 -9.11 -0.25
C ASP A 267 4.78 -7.98 0.64
N ALA A 268 4.50 -6.70 0.31
CA ALA A 268 4.91 -5.59 1.15
C ALA A 268 4.14 -5.59 2.48
N VAL A 269 4.82 -5.17 3.56
CA VAL A 269 4.27 -5.15 4.91
C VAL A 269 4.33 -3.74 5.49
N PHE A 270 3.17 -3.20 5.87
CA PHE A 270 3.02 -1.93 6.56
C PHE A 270 2.56 -2.18 8.00
N SER A 271 3.44 -1.95 8.98
CA SER A 271 3.15 -2.23 10.40
C SER A 271 2.39 -1.07 11.08
N ALA A 272 2.34 0.09 10.44
CA ALA A 272 1.58 1.26 10.85
C ALA A 272 0.76 1.80 9.66
N ALA A 273 0.44 3.09 9.66
CA ALA A 273 -0.36 3.71 8.61
C ALA A 273 0.35 3.71 7.24
N ALA A 274 -0.37 3.36 6.18
CA ALA A 274 0.08 3.41 4.80
C ALA A 274 -0.81 4.37 4.01
N ASP A 275 -0.26 5.51 3.58
CA ASP A 275 -1.03 6.56 2.94
C ASP A 275 -0.68 6.70 1.45
N PHE A 276 -1.56 6.26 0.57
CA PHE A 276 -1.51 6.41 -0.89
C PHE A 276 -2.54 7.41 -1.41
N ALA A 277 -3.10 8.28 -0.55
CA ALA A 277 -4.16 9.19 -0.96
C ALA A 277 -3.72 10.09 -2.12
N VAL A 278 -4.61 10.27 -3.10
CA VAL A 278 -4.39 11.14 -4.27
C VAL A 278 -3.18 10.73 -5.14
N ALA A 279 -2.67 9.51 -4.99
CA ALA A 279 -1.65 8.98 -5.88
C ALA A 279 -2.21 8.68 -7.29
N SER A 280 -1.31 8.64 -8.28
CA SER A 280 -1.63 8.27 -9.67
C SER A 280 -0.77 7.09 -10.13
N PHE A 281 -1.42 6.05 -10.66
CA PHE A 281 -0.80 4.86 -11.21
C PHE A 281 -1.14 4.77 -12.70
N GLU A 282 -0.22 5.19 -13.56
CA GLU A 282 -0.47 5.30 -15.01
C GLU A 282 -0.39 3.93 -15.72
N SER A 283 0.39 3.00 -15.15
CA SER A 283 0.55 1.61 -15.60
C SER A 283 0.02 0.62 -14.55
N ASP A 284 0.17 -0.68 -14.82
CA ASP A 284 -0.32 -1.75 -13.94
C ASP A 284 0.34 -1.69 -12.54
N ALA A 285 -0.47 -1.89 -11.51
CA ALA A 285 -0.09 -1.82 -10.10
C ALA A 285 -0.47 -3.10 -9.35
N ASN A 286 0.55 -3.79 -8.83
CA ASN A 286 0.40 -5.05 -8.12
C ASN A 286 0.57 -4.86 -6.60
N PHE A 287 -0.50 -5.05 -5.85
CA PHE A 287 -0.57 -5.07 -4.38
C PHE A 287 -0.94 -6.48 -3.86
N SER A 288 -0.67 -7.54 -4.63
CA SER A 288 -1.04 -8.90 -4.24
C SER A 288 -0.32 -9.32 -2.96
N ARG A 289 -1.04 -9.93 -2.01
CA ARG A 289 -0.50 -10.33 -0.69
C ARG A 289 0.06 -9.16 0.12
N LEU A 290 -0.38 -7.93 -0.17
CA LEU A 290 -0.13 -6.77 0.68
C LEU A 290 -0.67 -7.03 2.09
N ASN A 291 0.12 -6.69 3.11
CA ASN A 291 -0.30 -6.79 4.50
C ASN A 291 -0.18 -5.42 5.18
N THR A 292 -1.30 -4.87 5.66
CA THR A 292 -1.32 -3.62 6.42
C THR A 292 -1.89 -3.84 7.82
N ALA A 293 -1.09 -3.56 8.85
CA ALA A 293 -1.49 -3.64 10.24
C ALA A 293 -2.25 -2.40 10.71
N GLY A 294 -1.85 -1.21 10.23
CA GLY A 294 -2.56 0.05 10.44
C GLY A 294 -3.44 0.46 9.27
N ILE A 295 -4.01 1.66 9.37
CA ILE A 295 -4.90 2.23 8.35
C ILE A 295 -4.20 2.28 6.99
N ALA A 296 -4.86 1.75 5.95
CA ALA A 296 -4.41 1.82 4.57
C ALA A 296 -5.33 2.77 3.77
N SER A 297 -4.81 3.93 3.39
CA SER A 297 -5.56 4.94 2.65
C SER A 297 -5.19 4.91 1.16
N PHE A 298 -6.19 4.62 0.33
CA PHE A 298 -6.20 4.76 -1.13
C PHE A 298 -7.31 5.74 -1.55
N ALA A 299 -7.62 6.71 -0.70
CA ALA A 299 -8.71 7.66 -0.95
C ALA A 299 -8.37 8.59 -2.13
N ALA A 300 -9.36 8.84 -2.99
CA ALA A 300 -9.24 9.69 -4.18
C ALA A 300 -8.04 9.34 -5.10
N ILE A 301 -7.60 8.08 -5.08
CA ILE A 301 -6.55 7.55 -5.95
C ILE A 301 -7.08 7.34 -7.37
N THR A 302 -6.19 7.45 -8.38
CA THR A 302 -6.49 7.08 -9.77
C THR A 302 -5.58 5.95 -10.23
N PHE A 303 -6.18 4.86 -10.72
CA PHE A 303 -5.51 3.76 -11.41
C PHE A 303 -5.88 3.77 -12.90
N ASP A 304 -4.95 4.20 -13.76
CA ASP A 304 -5.08 4.13 -15.22
C ASP A 304 -4.69 2.77 -15.78
N GLY A 305 -3.82 2.04 -15.08
CA GLY A 305 -3.52 0.62 -15.29
C GLY A 305 -4.35 -0.31 -14.39
N LYS A 306 -4.16 -1.62 -14.57
CA LYS A 306 -4.82 -2.65 -13.75
C LYS A 306 -4.36 -2.55 -12.30
N ALA A 307 -5.29 -2.62 -11.34
CA ALA A 307 -4.99 -2.62 -9.92
C ALA A 307 -5.29 -3.99 -9.30
N VAL A 308 -4.27 -4.66 -8.74
CA VAL A 308 -4.40 -6.03 -8.24
C VAL A 308 -4.09 -6.11 -6.74
N PHE A 309 -5.11 -6.31 -5.92
CA PHE A 309 -5.04 -6.52 -4.47
C PHE A 309 -5.43 -7.96 -4.11
N THR A 310 -4.96 -8.96 -4.87
CA THR A 310 -5.38 -10.35 -4.66
C THR A 310 -4.76 -10.92 -3.39
N ALA A 311 -5.57 -11.58 -2.56
CA ALA A 311 -5.14 -12.21 -1.30
C ALA A 311 -4.40 -11.25 -0.34
N SER A 312 -4.78 -9.97 -0.36
CA SER A 312 -4.24 -8.94 0.53
C SER A 312 -5.01 -8.92 1.86
N THR A 313 -4.36 -8.47 2.92
CA THR A 313 -4.96 -8.37 4.25
C THR A 313 -4.82 -6.96 4.79
N PHE A 314 -5.95 -6.32 5.07
CA PHE A 314 -6.04 -5.04 5.74
C PHE A 314 -6.54 -5.27 7.16
N HIS A 315 -5.68 -5.27 8.16
CA HIS A 315 -6.06 -5.61 9.54
C HIS A 315 -6.91 -4.52 10.20
N ASP A 316 -6.56 -3.26 9.96
CA ASP A 316 -7.32 -2.08 10.39
C ASP A 316 -8.17 -1.54 9.21
N GLU A 317 -8.57 -0.27 9.25
CA GLU A 317 -9.39 0.35 8.21
C GLU A 317 -8.69 0.43 6.84
N ALA A 318 -9.46 0.21 5.77
CA ALA A 318 -9.00 0.38 4.39
C ALA A 318 -9.91 1.37 3.64
N HIS A 319 -9.35 2.49 3.16
CA HIS A 319 -10.12 3.58 2.57
C HIS A 319 -9.87 3.66 1.06
N PHE A 320 -10.88 3.37 0.26
CA PHE A 320 -10.92 3.50 -1.21
C PHE A 320 -11.95 4.55 -1.66
N ALA A 321 -12.41 5.40 -0.74
CA ALA A 321 -13.48 6.35 -1.02
C ALA A 321 -13.09 7.31 -2.15
N ALA A 322 -14.04 7.59 -3.06
CA ALA A 322 -13.88 8.45 -4.24
C ALA A 322 -12.72 8.05 -5.18
N SER A 323 -12.23 6.81 -5.11
CA SER A 323 -11.19 6.31 -6.02
C SER A 323 -11.73 6.00 -7.42
N VAL A 324 -10.86 6.08 -8.42
CA VAL A 324 -11.20 5.79 -9.83
C VAL A 324 -10.29 4.69 -10.37
N PHE A 325 -10.91 3.60 -10.83
CA PHE A 325 -10.25 2.49 -11.52
C PHE A 325 -10.64 2.50 -13.00
N ASN A 326 -9.73 2.90 -13.88
CA ASN A 326 -9.98 2.97 -15.32
C ASN A 326 -9.79 1.62 -16.04
N ARG A 327 -9.11 0.67 -15.38
CA ARG A 327 -8.87 -0.71 -15.79
C ARG A 327 -9.33 -1.67 -14.69
N PRO A 328 -9.25 -3.01 -14.88
CA PRO A 328 -9.82 -3.94 -13.94
C PRO A 328 -9.22 -3.79 -12.54
N ALA A 329 -10.09 -3.76 -11.53
CA ALA A 329 -9.73 -3.73 -10.12
C ALA A 329 -9.99 -5.12 -9.52
N VAL A 330 -8.95 -5.76 -8.96
CA VAL A 330 -9.03 -7.15 -8.50
C VAL A 330 -8.71 -7.23 -7.02
N PHE A 331 -9.74 -7.43 -6.19
CA PHE A 331 -9.62 -7.59 -4.74
C PHE A 331 -9.80 -9.05 -4.28
N SER A 332 -9.88 -9.99 -5.21
CA SER A 332 -10.32 -11.36 -4.92
C SER A 332 -9.49 -12.05 -3.84
N LYS A 333 -10.17 -12.84 -2.99
CA LYS A 333 -9.58 -13.58 -1.85
C LYS A 333 -8.99 -12.72 -0.72
N SER A 334 -9.23 -11.41 -0.73
CA SER A 334 -8.69 -10.50 0.29
C SER A 334 -9.53 -10.46 1.55
N LEU A 335 -8.89 -10.05 2.64
CA LEU A 335 -9.48 -9.86 3.96
C LEU A 335 -9.43 -8.36 4.34
N PHE A 336 -10.60 -7.78 4.58
CA PHE A 336 -10.75 -6.48 5.23
C PHE A 336 -11.16 -6.72 6.68
N GLY A 337 -10.18 -6.66 7.58
CA GLY A 337 -10.31 -6.87 9.02
C GLY A 337 -11.03 -5.71 9.72
N GLY A 338 -10.65 -4.48 9.40
CA GLY A 338 -11.31 -3.25 9.85
C GLY A 338 -12.37 -2.74 8.88
N VAL A 339 -12.79 -1.48 9.07
CA VAL A 339 -13.82 -0.84 8.22
C VAL A 339 -13.30 -0.67 6.80
N ALA A 340 -14.09 -1.11 5.83
CA ALA A 340 -13.80 -0.98 4.41
C ALA A 340 -14.65 0.14 3.78
N ARG A 341 -14.02 1.24 3.37
CA ARG A 341 -14.73 2.40 2.79
C ARG A 341 -14.52 2.49 1.29
N PHE A 342 -15.49 2.05 0.52
CA PHE A 342 -15.56 2.15 -0.95
C PHE A 342 -16.58 3.20 -1.43
N ALA A 343 -17.04 4.08 -0.54
CA ALA A 343 -18.05 5.09 -0.86
C ALA A 343 -17.63 5.95 -2.06
N GLY A 344 -18.50 6.05 -3.06
CA GLY A 344 -18.25 6.82 -4.28
C GLY A 344 -17.13 6.29 -5.19
N VAL A 345 -16.66 5.04 -5.00
CA VAL A 345 -15.70 4.43 -5.93
C VAL A 345 -16.29 4.35 -7.33
N VAL A 346 -15.46 4.59 -8.34
CA VAL A 346 -15.83 4.44 -9.75
C VAL A 346 -14.94 3.40 -10.42
N THR A 347 -15.54 2.34 -10.94
CA THR A 347 -14.83 1.34 -11.76
C THR A 347 -15.34 1.44 -13.20
N LYS A 348 -14.45 1.79 -14.14
CA LYS A 348 -14.80 1.90 -15.57
C LYS A 348 -14.70 0.58 -16.33
N GLN A 349 -14.07 -0.41 -15.69
CA GLN A 349 -13.96 -1.79 -16.14
C GLN A 349 -14.31 -2.73 -14.98
N SER A 350 -14.04 -4.02 -15.13
CA SER A 350 -14.49 -5.03 -14.18
C SER A 350 -13.92 -4.84 -12.77
N ALA A 351 -14.73 -5.17 -11.76
CA ALA A 351 -14.36 -5.11 -10.36
C ALA A 351 -14.59 -6.48 -9.70
N MET A 352 -13.51 -7.13 -9.26
CA MET A 352 -13.51 -8.53 -8.82
C MET A 352 -13.32 -8.64 -7.31
N PHE A 353 -14.42 -8.82 -6.59
CA PHE A 353 -14.50 -9.07 -5.15
C PHE A 353 -14.78 -10.54 -4.81
N SER A 354 -14.52 -11.46 -5.74
CA SER A 354 -14.77 -12.88 -5.54
C SER A 354 -14.04 -13.42 -4.31
N ASN A 355 -14.76 -14.17 -3.46
CA ASN A 355 -14.23 -14.76 -2.22
C ASN A 355 -13.57 -13.74 -1.27
N VAL A 356 -13.98 -12.47 -1.30
CA VAL A 356 -13.52 -11.46 -0.34
C VAL A 356 -14.25 -11.62 0.98
N ARG A 357 -13.55 -11.38 2.09
CA ARG A 357 -14.15 -11.30 3.43
C ARG A 357 -14.04 -9.88 3.98
N PHE A 358 -15.17 -9.27 4.27
CA PHE A 358 -15.28 -8.05 5.06
C PHE A 358 -15.66 -8.43 6.49
N ALA A 359 -14.69 -8.40 7.40
CA ALA A 359 -14.88 -8.80 8.80
C ALA A 359 -15.59 -7.73 9.64
N SER A 360 -15.57 -6.47 9.18
CA SER A 360 -16.26 -5.32 9.76
C SER A 360 -17.17 -4.64 8.71
N ALA A 361 -17.67 -3.45 9.02
CA ALA A 361 -18.56 -2.69 8.13
C ALA A 361 -17.90 -2.40 6.77
N ALA A 362 -18.68 -2.57 5.70
CA ALA A 362 -18.28 -2.30 4.33
C ALA A 362 -19.24 -1.31 3.66
N ASP A 363 -18.73 -0.15 3.26
CA ASP A 363 -19.51 0.93 2.69
C ASP A 363 -19.20 1.12 1.21
N PHE A 364 -20.15 0.75 0.35
CA PHE A 364 -20.16 0.96 -1.10
C PHE A 364 -21.19 2.02 -1.51
N SER A 365 -21.57 2.92 -0.61
CA SER A 365 -22.60 3.93 -0.89
C SER A 365 -22.21 4.83 -2.06
N GLY A 366 -23.12 5.00 -3.01
CA GLY A 366 -22.87 5.77 -4.23
C GLY A 366 -21.75 5.24 -5.14
N ALA A 367 -21.27 4.00 -4.93
CA ALA A 367 -20.32 3.37 -5.82
C ALA A 367 -20.91 3.21 -7.23
N THR A 368 -20.08 3.37 -8.26
CA THR A 368 -20.47 3.22 -9.66
C THR A 368 -19.59 2.16 -10.32
N PHE A 369 -20.21 1.12 -10.82
CA PHE A 369 -19.55 0.05 -11.56
C PHE A 369 -20.11 -0.01 -12.97
N THR A 370 -19.26 0.07 -13.99
CA THR A 370 -19.72 0.22 -15.38
C THR A 370 -19.51 -1.01 -16.25
N GLN A 371 -19.00 -2.12 -15.71
CA GLN A 371 -18.74 -3.35 -16.48
C GLN A 371 -19.24 -4.60 -15.74
N TYR A 372 -18.43 -5.65 -15.62
CA TYR A 372 -18.79 -6.87 -14.93
C TYR A 372 -18.27 -6.82 -13.50
N GLU A 373 -19.16 -7.07 -12.54
CA GLU A 373 -18.85 -7.05 -11.12
C GLU A 373 -19.09 -8.43 -10.51
N ASP A 374 -18.06 -8.96 -9.86
CA ASP A 374 -18.12 -10.29 -9.25
C ASP A 374 -17.91 -10.20 -7.74
N PHE A 375 -19.00 -10.32 -6.99
CA PHE A 375 -18.98 -10.54 -5.55
C PHE A 375 -19.14 -12.02 -5.20
N GLY A 376 -19.06 -12.93 -6.17
CA GLY A 376 -19.31 -14.36 -5.98
C GLY A 376 -18.53 -14.96 -4.80
N GLY A 377 -19.27 -15.56 -3.87
CA GLY A 377 -18.71 -16.15 -2.65
C GLY A 377 -18.12 -15.16 -1.64
N ALA A 378 -18.36 -13.85 -1.80
CA ALA A 378 -17.98 -12.85 -0.81
C ALA A 378 -18.76 -13.01 0.50
N ARG A 379 -18.16 -12.57 1.60
CA ARG A 379 -18.73 -12.65 2.94
C ARG A 379 -18.63 -11.30 3.64
N PHE A 380 -19.76 -10.81 4.13
CA PHE A 380 -19.88 -9.59 4.93
C PHE A 380 -20.29 -9.97 6.35
N ASP A 381 -19.33 -9.91 7.29
CA ASP A 381 -19.56 -10.22 8.71
C ASP A 381 -20.12 -9.03 9.50
N GLY A 382 -19.91 -7.80 9.00
CA GLY A 382 -20.50 -6.55 9.48
C GLY A 382 -21.56 -5.99 8.53
N ASP A 383 -22.04 -4.78 8.82
CA ASP A 383 -23.03 -4.08 7.97
C ASP A 383 -22.48 -3.84 6.57
N ALA A 384 -23.31 -4.07 5.55
CA ALA A 384 -22.95 -3.86 4.16
C ALA A 384 -23.91 -2.86 3.49
N THR A 385 -23.37 -1.71 3.06
CA THR A 385 -24.16 -0.63 2.47
C THR A 385 -23.84 -0.48 1.00
N PHE A 386 -24.81 -0.73 0.13
CA PHE A 386 -24.80 -0.45 -1.30
C PHE A 386 -25.80 0.67 -1.67
N SER A 387 -26.22 1.47 -0.69
CA SER A 387 -27.23 2.51 -0.90
C SER A 387 -26.82 3.47 -2.01
N ARG A 388 -27.73 3.69 -2.96
CA ARG A 388 -27.51 4.50 -4.17
C ARG A 388 -26.36 4.03 -5.06
N ALA A 389 -25.87 2.79 -4.92
CA ALA A 389 -24.89 2.23 -5.84
C ALA A 389 -25.51 2.03 -7.23
N SER A 390 -24.68 2.13 -8.26
CA SER A 390 -25.08 2.01 -9.66
C SER A 390 -24.27 0.93 -10.36
N PHE A 391 -24.97 -0.07 -10.88
CA PHE A 391 -24.41 -1.17 -11.67
C PHE A 391 -24.85 -0.97 -13.12
N ILE A 392 -23.97 -0.33 -13.91
CA ILE A 392 -24.28 0.26 -15.21
C ILE A 392 -23.86 -0.64 -16.35
N ALA A 393 -24.82 -0.94 -17.22
CA ALA A 393 -24.71 -1.61 -18.48
C ALA A 393 -24.55 -0.70 -19.68
N LEU A 394 -23.32 -0.64 -20.21
CA LEU A 394 -23.11 -0.10 -21.53
C LEU A 394 -23.56 -1.14 -22.57
N PRO A 395 -24.60 -0.84 -23.38
CA PRO A 395 -25.10 -1.76 -24.38
C PRO A 395 -24.01 -2.01 -25.42
N ARG A 396 -23.65 -3.28 -25.63
CA ARG A 396 -22.98 -3.69 -26.87
C ARG A 396 -24.07 -3.74 -27.94
N THR A 397 -23.79 -3.19 -29.13
CA THR A 397 -24.75 -2.91 -30.22
C THR A 397 -25.33 -4.14 -30.93
N SER A 398 -25.45 -5.29 -30.28
CA SER A 398 -26.07 -6.49 -30.85
C SER A 398 -26.67 -7.36 -29.76
N TYR A 399 -27.98 -7.59 -29.85
CA TYR A 399 -28.78 -8.48 -29.00
C TYR A 399 -29.24 -9.74 -29.75
N GLU A 400 -28.61 -10.05 -30.89
CA GLU A 400 -28.87 -11.32 -31.59
C GLU A 400 -28.02 -12.41 -30.91
N ASP A 401 -28.71 -13.35 -30.26
CA ASP A 401 -28.20 -14.62 -29.71
C ASP A 401 -27.37 -14.61 -28.39
N MET A 402 -27.78 -13.89 -27.34
CA MET A 402 -27.16 -14.05 -26.01
C MET A 402 -28.09 -14.56 -24.89
N ASP A 403 -27.66 -15.69 -24.33
CA ASP A 403 -27.93 -16.18 -22.98
C ASP A 403 -27.31 -15.17 -21.99
N PHE A 404 -28.08 -14.29 -21.35
CA PHE A 404 -27.50 -13.16 -20.61
C PHE A 404 -26.90 -13.60 -19.26
N PRO A 405 -25.56 -13.64 -19.09
CA PRO A 405 -24.97 -13.84 -17.79
C PRO A 405 -25.08 -12.53 -17.00
N GLN A 406 -25.48 -12.65 -15.76
CA GLN A 406 -25.67 -11.56 -14.81
C GLN A 406 -24.53 -10.53 -14.87
N ARG A 407 -24.86 -9.24 -14.84
CA ARG A 407 -23.87 -8.17 -14.89
C ARG A 407 -23.18 -7.94 -13.54
N ALA A 408 -23.99 -7.89 -12.49
CA ALA A 408 -23.55 -7.92 -11.12
C ALA A 408 -23.91 -9.29 -10.54
N ASN A 409 -22.91 -9.98 -10.01
CA ASN A 409 -23.05 -11.31 -9.47
C ASN A 409 -22.89 -11.28 -7.94
N PHE A 410 -23.98 -11.54 -7.22
CA PHE A 410 -23.99 -11.77 -5.76
C PHE A 410 -24.30 -13.23 -5.42
N ASP A 411 -24.06 -14.15 -6.35
CA ASP A 411 -24.32 -15.57 -6.12
C ASP A 411 -23.45 -16.10 -4.97
N LYS A 412 -24.09 -16.86 -4.08
CA LYS A 412 -23.48 -17.45 -2.89
C LYS A 412 -22.85 -16.42 -1.94
N VAL A 413 -23.23 -15.15 -2.02
CA VAL A 413 -22.82 -14.14 -1.04
C VAL A 413 -23.53 -14.37 0.28
N THR A 414 -22.82 -14.13 1.39
CA THR A 414 -23.39 -14.16 2.73
C THR A 414 -23.29 -12.79 3.39
N PHE A 415 -24.44 -12.22 3.75
CA PHE A 415 -24.58 -11.04 4.60
C PHE A 415 -24.98 -11.50 6.00
N ALA A 416 -24.03 -11.46 6.94
CA ALA A 416 -24.25 -11.90 8.32
C ALA A 416 -24.99 -10.85 9.16
N GLN A 417 -24.85 -9.57 8.81
CA GLN A 417 -25.60 -8.45 9.39
C GLN A 417 -26.59 -7.86 8.40
N ASP A 418 -27.08 -6.66 8.69
CA ASP A 418 -28.03 -5.96 7.83
C ASP A 418 -27.37 -5.56 6.51
N ALA A 419 -28.13 -5.69 5.41
CA ALA A 419 -27.68 -5.34 4.06
C ALA A 419 -28.61 -4.29 3.45
N ASP A 420 -28.04 -3.15 3.03
CA ASP A 420 -28.82 -2.05 2.46
C ASP A 420 -28.51 -1.83 0.98
N PHE A 421 -29.45 -2.20 0.11
CA PHE A 421 -29.47 -1.91 -1.32
C PHE A 421 -30.48 -0.81 -1.67
N SER A 422 -30.89 0.00 -0.68
CA SER A 422 -31.88 1.04 -0.89
C SER A 422 -31.47 1.97 -2.04
N LYS A 423 -32.42 2.20 -2.95
CA LYS A 423 -32.25 3.07 -4.12
C LYS A 423 -31.06 2.68 -5.03
N ALA A 424 -30.58 1.43 -4.95
CA ALA A 424 -29.61 0.92 -5.90
C ALA A 424 -30.23 0.77 -7.30
N THR A 425 -29.42 0.97 -8.34
CA THR A 425 -29.86 0.84 -9.73
C THR A 425 -29.08 -0.27 -10.43
N PHE A 426 -29.79 -1.25 -10.97
CA PHE A 426 -29.26 -2.34 -11.77
C PHE A 426 -29.81 -2.23 -13.20
N THR A 427 -28.97 -1.79 -14.13
CA THR A 427 -29.36 -1.56 -15.54
C THR A 427 -29.16 -2.80 -16.44
N ALA A 428 -28.94 -3.95 -15.81
CA ALA A 428 -28.95 -5.27 -16.42
C ALA A 428 -29.42 -6.30 -15.38
N PHE A 429 -29.49 -7.55 -15.79
CA PHE A 429 -29.81 -8.66 -14.89
C PHE A 429 -28.79 -8.79 -13.75
N VAL A 430 -29.30 -8.97 -12.53
CA VAL A 430 -28.51 -9.20 -11.32
C VAL A 430 -28.81 -10.57 -10.72
N GLY A 431 -27.74 -11.25 -10.28
CA GLY A 431 -27.82 -12.54 -9.61
C GLY A 431 -27.73 -12.46 -8.11
N PHE A 432 -28.63 -13.17 -7.46
CA PHE A 432 -28.66 -13.44 -6.03
C PHE A 432 -28.88 -14.94 -5.78
N ARG A 433 -28.41 -15.82 -6.67
CA ARG A 433 -28.60 -17.27 -6.53
C ARG A 433 -27.88 -17.75 -5.29
N ARG A 434 -28.61 -18.46 -4.41
CA ARG A 434 -28.07 -18.98 -3.14
C ARG A 434 -27.44 -17.90 -2.24
N VAL A 435 -27.86 -16.64 -2.38
CA VAL A 435 -27.48 -15.59 -1.44
C VAL A 435 -28.08 -15.88 -0.07
N THR A 436 -27.38 -15.49 1.00
CA THR A 436 -27.90 -15.56 2.37
C THR A 436 -27.93 -14.17 2.99
N PHE A 437 -29.13 -13.68 3.32
CA PHE A 437 -29.35 -12.53 4.17
C PHE A 437 -29.74 -13.03 5.57
N ALA A 438 -28.78 -13.10 6.49
CA ALA A 438 -29.02 -13.65 7.82
C ALA A 438 -29.89 -12.71 8.69
N ARG A 439 -29.76 -11.40 8.47
CA ARG A 439 -30.57 -10.36 9.11
C ARG A 439 -31.42 -9.59 8.10
N ALA A 440 -31.71 -8.32 8.37
CA ALA A 440 -32.60 -7.53 7.54
C ALA A 440 -31.94 -7.17 6.21
N VAL A 441 -32.72 -7.21 5.13
CA VAL A 441 -32.30 -6.68 3.83
C VAL A 441 -33.31 -5.65 3.34
N SER A 442 -32.79 -4.54 2.82
CA SER A 442 -33.59 -3.47 2.21
C SER A 442 -33.24 -3.32 0.74
N PHE A 443 -34.22 -3.56 -0.13
CA PHE A 443 -34.23 -3.15 -1.54
C PHE A 443 -35.15 -1.95 -1.75
N ASN A 444 -35.50 -1.23 -0.68
CA ASN A 444 -36.46 -0.14 -0.74
C ASN A 444 -36.06 0.90 -1.79
N GLY A 445 -36.92 1.13 -2.77
CA GLY A 445 -36.64 2.09 -3.84
C GLY A 445 -35.66 1.61 -4.92
N ALA A 446 -35.17 0.36 -4.88
CA ALA A 446 -34.23 -0.16 -5.88
C ALA A 446 -34.89 -0.36 -7.25
N SER A 447 -34.12 -0.17 -8.32
CA SER A 447 -34.57 -0.35 -9.71
C SER A 447 -33.80 -1.49 -10.37
N PHE A 448 -34.53 -2.44 -10.97
CA PHE A 448 -33.99 -3.62 -11.62
C PHE A 448 -34.47 -3.72 -13.06
N GLU A 449 -33.58 -4.10 -13.98
CA GLU A 449 -34.02 -4.65 -15.28
C GLU A 449 -34.57 -6.07 -15.10
N GLY A 450 -33.91 -6.87 -14.25
CA GLY A 450 -34.35 -8.18 -13.81
C GLY A 450 -33.48 -8.70 -12.65
N ALA A 451 -34.08 -9.46 -11.73
CA ALA A 451 -33.40 -9.96 -10.53
C ALA A 451 -33.74 -11.43 -10.27
N TYR A 452 -32.71 -12.24 -9.97
CA TYR A 452 -32.82 -13.68 -9.80
C TYR A 452 -32.39 -14.11 -8.40
N PHE A 453 -33.31 -14.64 -7.60
CA PHE A 453 -33.11 -15.09 -6.22
C PHE A 453 -33.26 -16.62 -6.00
N PRO A 454 -33.03 -17.53 -6.98
CA PRO A 454 -33.24 -18.96 -6.74
C PRO A 454 -32.32 -19.48 -5.62
N GLY A 455 -32.91 -20.20 -4.66
CA GLY A 455 -32.20 -20.70 -3.48
C GLY A 455 -31.76 -19.62 -2.47
N ALA A 456 -32.20 -18.37 -2.64
CA ALA A 456 -31.89 -17.30 -1.69
C ALA A 456 -32.50 -17.57 -0.30
N THR A 457 -31.80 -17.17 0.76
CA THR A 457 -32.25 -17.33 2.15
C THR A 457 -32.47 -15.96 2.80
N PHE A 458 -33.68 -15.71 3.30
CA PHE A 458 -34.06 -14.50 4.03
C PHE A 458 -34.34 -14.83 5.50
N GLY A 459 -33.42 -14.47 6.40
CA GLY A 459 -33.48 -14.81 7.83
C GLY A 459 -34.37 -13.89 8.67
N GLN A 460 -34.51 -12.62 8.28
CA GLN A 460 -35.34 -11.61 8.93
C GLN A 460 -36.01 -10.72 7.88
N ARG A 461 -36.42 -9.49 8.25
CA ARG A 461 -37.10 -8.51 7.40
C ARG A 461 -36.52 -8.44 5.98
N ALA A 462 -37.41 -8.46 4.99
CA ALA A 462 -37.06 -8.22 3.59
C ALA A 462 -37.98 -7.12 3.04
N ASP A 463 -37.42 -5.93 2.80
CA ASP A 463 -38.16 -4.76 2.32
C ASP A 463 -37.93 -4.56 0.82
N PHE A 464 -38.90 -4.95 0.00
CA PHE A 464 -38.95 -4.73 -1.45
C PHE A 464 -39.93 -3.61 -1.83
N ARG A 465 -40.28 -2.70 -0.92
CA ARG A 465 -41.21 -1.62 -1.26
C ARG A 465 -40.61 -0.65 -2.25
N GLN A 466 -41.47 -0.04 -3.06
CA GLN A 466 -41.08 0.96 -4.05
C GLN A 466 -40.00 0.44 -5.03
N THR A 467 -39.99 -0.87 -5.32
CA THR A 467 -39.07 -1.46 -6.30
C THR A 467 -39.62 -1.35 -7.72
N SER A 468 -38.76 -1.40 -8.74
CA SER A 468 -39.17 -1.52 -10.14
C SER A 468 -38.45 -2.63 -10.88
N PHE A 469 -39.14 -3.24 -11.83
CA PHE A 469 -38.72 -4.35 -12.68
C PHE A 469 -39.16 -4.06 -14.12
N MET A 470 -38.21 -3.80 -15.01
CA MET A 470 -38.50 -3.23 -16.32
C MET A 470 -38.58 -4.26 -17.47
N TYR A 471 -37.74 -5.29 -17.49
CA TYR A 471 -37.75 -6.30 -18.58
C TYR A 471 -38.35 -7.65 -18.18
N VAL A 472 -38.18 -8.08 -16.92
CA VAL A 472 -38.72 -9.35 -16.45
C VAL A 472 -39.19 -9.26 -15.01
N LYS A 473 -40.19 -10.08 -14.66
CA LYS A 473 -40.61 -10.28 -13.26
C LYS A 473 -39.45 -10.84 -12.42
N PRO A 474 -39.32 -10.47 -11.14
CA PRO A 474 -38.33 -11.08 -10.26
C PRO A 474 -38.58 -12.59 -10.16
N SER A 475 -37.51 -13.38 -10.24
CA SER A 475 -37.60 -14.83 -10.09
C SER A 475 -37.08 -15.27 -8.72
N PHE A 476 -37.83 -16.11 -8.03
CA PHE A 476 -37.44 -16.71 -6.74
C PHE A 476 -37.29 -18.24 -6.82
N GLU A 477 -37.54 -18.83 -7.98
CA GLU A 477 -37.45 -20.27 -8.21
C GLU A 477 -36.67 -20.53 -9.50
N ASP A 478 -35.87 -21.60 -9.50
CA ASP A 478 -35.29 -22.14 -10.71
C ASP A 478 -36.20 -23.23 -11.30
N LEU A 479 -36.88 -22.91 -12.40
CA LEU A 479 -37.83 -23.81 -13.06
C LEU A 479 -37.15 -25.00 -13.76
N GLU A 480 -35.85 -24.90 -14.08
CA GLU A 480 -35.09 -25.99 -14.71
C GLU A 480 -34.55 -26.98 -13.67
N GLU A 481 -34.09 -26.49 -12.52
CA GLU A 481 -33.49 -27.33 -11.47
C GLU A 481 -34.47 -27.81 -10.39
N ARG A 482 -35.74 -27.33 -10.35
CA ARG A 482 -36.87 -27.71 -9.44
C ARG A 482 -36.57 -27.85 -7.93
N LEU A 483 -35.33 -27.60 -7.49
CA LEU A 483 -34.82 -27.82 -6.14
C LEU A 483 -34.21 -26.55 -5.52
N GLN A 484 -34.20 -25.42 -6.24
CA GLN A 484 -33.62 -24.15 -5.76
C GLN A 484 -34.68 -23.06 -5.71
N THR A 485 -35.59 -23.17 -4.76
CA THR A 485 -36.54 -22.10 -4.41
C THR A 485 -36.01 -21.22 -3.28
N ALA A 486 -36.32 -19.93 -3.31
CA ALA A 486 -36.01 -19.02 -2.22
C ALA A 486 -36.81 -19.38 -0.96
N ARG A 487 -36.19 -19.16 0.19
CA ARG A 487 -36.73 -19.52 1.51
C ARG A 487 -36.73 -18.35 2.48
N PHE A 488 -37.80 -18.26 3.27
CA PHE A 488 -38.04 -17.21 4.26
C PHE A 488 -38.17 -17.83 5.66
N SER A 489 -37.63 -17.17 6.67
CA SER A 489 -37.64 -17.66 8.05
C SER A 489 -39.02 -17.58 8.67
N ALA A 490 -39.51 -18.71 9.20
CA ALA A 490 -40.75 -18.75 9.97
C ALA A 490 -40.66 -18.06 11.34
N HIS A 491 -39.46 -17.64 11.78
CA HIS A 491 -39.26 -16.86 13.01
C HIS A 491 -39.47 -15.36 12.81
N ALA A 492 -39.37 -14.84 11.58
CA ALA A 492 -39.61 -13.43 11.30
C ALA A 492 -41.07 -13.01 11.62
N ASN A 493 -41.32 -11.72 11.79
CA ASN A 493 -42.69 -11.21 11.85
C ASN A 493 -43.28 -11.24 10.42
N PRO A 494 -44.47 -11.84 10.18
CA PRO A 494 -45.10 -11.84 8.86
C PRO A 494 -45.23 -10.46 8.22
N GLN A 495 -45.36 -9.40 9.04
CA GLN A 495 -45.45 -8.00 8.57
C GLN A 495 -44.10 -7.40 8.16
N ASP A 496 -42.98 -8.10 8.36
CA ASP A 496 -41.65 -7.67 7.97
C ASP A 496 -41.26 -8.14 6.55
N TYR A 497 -42.11 -8.92 5.87
CA TYR A 497 -41.92 -9.26 4.46
C TYR A 497 -42.82 -8.37 3.61
N LEU A 498 -42.19 -7.40 2.93
CA LEU A 498 -42.88 -6.32 2.25
C LEU A 498 -42.58 -6.36 0.76
N PHE A 499 -43.58 -6.63 -0.07
CA PHE A 499 -43.46 -6.74 -1.52
C PHE A 499 -44.37 -5.73 -2.22
N GLU A 500 -43.79 -4.68 -2.80
CA GLU A 500 -44.55 -3.63 -3.49
C GLU A 500 -43.71 -3.06 -4.64
N ALA A 501 -44.20 -3.23 -5.87
CA ALA A 501 -43.62 -2.61 -7.05
C ALA A 501 -44.24 -1.21 -7.28
N ARG A 502 -43.46 -0.28 -7.83
CA ARG A 502 -43.93 1.07 -8.19
C ARG A 502 -44.98 1.02 -9.30
N PRO A 503 -45.89 2.00 -9.37
CA PRO A 503 -46.87 2.10 -10.45
C PRO A 503 -46.25 2.12 -11.86
N GLU A 504 -45.05 2.69 -12.02
CA GLU A 504 -44.36 2.78 -13.31
C GLU A 504 -43.59 1.51 -13.69
N SER A 505 -43.57 0.50 -12.82
CA SER A 505 -42.88 -0.77 -13.04
C SER A 505 -43.63 -1.63 -14.07
N ALA A 506 -42.93 -2.15 -15.09
CA ALA A 506 -43.55 -3.02 -16.10
C ALA A 506 -43.93 -4.39 -15.52
N HIS A 507 -43.17 -4.87 -14.56
CA HIS A 507 -43.40 -6.12 -13.85
C HIS A 507 -43.44 -5.90 -12.33
N GLY A 508 -43.96 -6.88 -11.59
CA GLY A 508 -44.06 -6.81 -10.13
C GLY A 508 -44.10 -8.19 -9.50
N PHE A 509 -44.53 -8.25 -8.25
CA PHE A 509 -44.62 -9.49 -7.48
C PHE A 509 -45.94 -10.20 -7.72
N SER A 510 -45.90 -11.52 -7.80
CA SER A 510 -47.08 -12.38 -7.64
C SER A 510 -46.92 -13.10 -6.30
N CYS A 511 -47.80 -12.79 -5.34
CA CYS A 511 -47.71 -13.33 -3.99
C CYS A 511 -48.87 -14.29 -3.71
N GLY A 512 -48.55 -15.35 -2.95
CA GLY A 512 -49.48 -16.33 -2.42
C GLY A 512 -49.33 -16.45 -0.90
N THR A 513 -49.98 -17.44 -0.30
CA THR A 513 -49.85 -17.71 1.14
C THR A 513 -49.10 -19.00 1.42
N ALA A 514 -48.21 -18.97 2.41
CA ALA A 514 -47.55 -20.15 2.98
C ALA A 514 -47.76 -20.18 4.50
N GLU A 515 -47.85 -21.38 5.08
CA GLU A 515 -48.06 -21.58 6.51
C GLU A 515 -46.99 -22.50 7.10
N LEU A 516 -46.38 -22.09 8.21
CA LEU A 516 -45.49 -22.91 9.03
C LEU A 516 -45.58 -22.45 10.49
N LEU A 517 -45.48 -23.38 11.43
CA LEU A 517 -45.57 -23.11 12.88
C LEU A 517 -46.86 -22.34 13.27
N ASN A 518 -48.00 -22.64 12.63
CA ASN A 518 -49.30 -21.97 12.80
C ASN A 518 -49.26 -20.45 12.53
N ARG A 519 -48.39 -20.01 11.63
CA ARG A 519 -48.27 -18.61 11.20
C ARG A 519 -48.40 -18.55 9.68
N THR A 520 -49.25 -17.66 9.21
CA THR A 520 -49.47 -17.42 7.78
C THR A 520 -48.62 -16.24 7.30
N PHE A 521 -47.96 -16.42 6.17
CA PHE A 521 -47.13 -15.41 5.52
C PHE A 521 -47.61 -15.17 4.09
N VAL A 522 -47.50 -13.92 3.62
CA VAL A 522 -47.73 -13.55 2.22
C VAL A 522 -46.38 -13.41 1.54
N LEU A 523 -46.05 -14.32 0.63
CA LEU A 523 -44.72 -14.46 0.02
C LEU A 523 -44.84 -14.59 -1.51
N PRO A 524 -43.76 -14.32 -2.27
CA PRO A 524 -43.75 -14.58 -3.71
C PRO A 524 -44.07 -16.04 -4.01
N LEU A 525 -44.85 -16.29 -5.08
CA LEU A 525 -45.25 -17.64 -5.47
C LEU A 525 -44.05 -18.58 -5.66
N GLY A 526 -44.21 -19.83 -5.26
CA GLY A 526 -43.17 -20.87 -5.35
C GLY A 526 -42.14 -20.86 -4.22
N THR A 527 -42.10 -19.80 -3.39
CA THR A 527 -41.18 -19.71 -2.24
C THR A 527 -41.69 -20.50 -1.04
N VAL A 528 -40.79 -20.92 -0.15
CA VAL A 528 -41.11 -21.74 1.04
C VAL A 528 -40.72 -21.03 2.33
N LEU A 529 -41.38 -21.40 3.43
CA LEU A 529 -40.92 -21.09 4.77
C LEU A 529 -39.98 -22.20 5.26
N TYR A 530 -38.97 -21.84 6.04
CA TYR A 530 -38.14 -22.80 6.78
C TYR A 530 -38.18 -22.50 8.29
N ASP A 531 -38.02 -23.54 9.10
CA ASP A 531 -37.87 -23.43 10.55
C ASP A 531 -36.38 -23.32 10.93
N PRO A 532 -35.91 -22.16 11.42
CA PRO A 532 -34.52 -21.98 11.81
C PRO A 532 -34.02 -22.95 12.88
N ASP A 533 -34.91 -23.48 13.74
CA ASP A 533 -34.55 -24.43 14.80
C ASP A 533 -34.35 -25.86 14.26
N SER A 534 -34.59 -26.08 12.97
CA SER A 534 -34.50 -27.40 12.32
C SER A 534 -33.17 -27.65 11.58
N TRP A 535 -32.13 -26.86 11.86
CA TRP A 535 -30.80 -27.00 11.27
C TRP A 535 -30.18 -28.37 11.60
N ASP A 536 -29.74 -29.08 10.57
CA ASP A 536 -29.09 -30.39 10.64
C ASP A 536 -27.62 -30.25 10.22
N GLU A 537 -26.70 -30.41 11.18
CA GLU A 537 -25.26 -30.24 10.97
C GLU A 537 -24.67 -31.27 9.98
N GLU A 538 -25.24 -32.47 9.87
CA GLU A 538 -24.74 -33.48 8.93
C GLU A 538 -25.14 -33.15 7.50
N LYS A 539 -26.35 -32.63 7.31
CA LYS A 539 -26.87 -32.22 6.00
C LYS A 539 -26.44 -30.82 5.58
N GLN A 540 -25.97 -30.00 6.53
CA GLN A 540 -25.72 -28.57 6.34
C GLN A 540 -26.95 -27.86 5.76
N ASP A 541 -28.15 -28.26 6.22
CA ASP A 541 -29.42 -27.70 5.76
C ASP A 541 -30.53 -27.81 6.83
N TYR A 542 -31.62 -27.08 6.64
CA TYR A 542 -32.82 -27.18 7.47
C TYR A 542 -33.64 -28.41 7.10
N THR A 543 -34.39 -28.96 8.06
CA THR A 543 -35.16 -30.21 7.86
C THR A 543 -36.68 -30.00 7.86
N ARG A 544 -37.16 -28.83 8.28
CA ARG A 544 -38.59 -28.51 8.33
C ARG A 544 -38.90 -27.29 7.46
N PHE A 545 -39.76 -27.50 6.45
CA PHE A 545 -40.21 -26.49 5.51
C PHE A 545 -41.74 -26.50 5.37
N SER A 546 -42.33 -25.40 4.88
CA SER A 546 -43.73 -25.39 4.43
C SER A 546 -43.88 -25.94 3.02
N GLU A 547 -45.13 -26.18 2.62
CA GLU A 547 -45.46 -26.21 1.19
C GLU A 547 -45.15 -24.85 0.53
N PRO A 548 -44.86 -24.81 -0.78
CA PRO A 548 -44.65 -23.56 -1.51
C PRO A 548 -45.87 -22.62 -1.45
N ALA A 549 -45.64 -21.31 -1.45
CA ALA A 549 -46.71 -20.31 -1.49
C ALA A 549 -47.54 -20.45 -2.79
N GLN A 550 -48.87 -20.58 -2.62
CA GLN A 550 -49.86 -20.78 -3.70
C GLN A 550 -50.77 -19.59 -3.89
#